data_AF-A0A0F4TYN7-F1
#
_entry.id   AF-A0A0F4TYN7-F1
#
_cell.length_a   1.000
_cell.length_b   1.000
_cell.length_c   1.000
_cell.angle_alpha   90.00
_cell.angle_beta   90.00
_cell.angle_gamma   90.00
#
_symmetry.space_group_name_H-M   'P 1'
#
loop_
_entity.id
_entity.type
_entity.pdbx_description
1 polymer ?
#
loop_
_entity_poly.entity_id
_entity_poly.type
_entity_poly.pdbx_seq_one_letter_code
_entity_poly.pdbx_strand_id
1 'polypeptide(L)'
;MLCGCNPLMVASLTNLKSAVAGPDELDVTAAQVADVRYPQLKLTTPSGSGVLALVRERGDLQFWVASGKQVLLMRDGLAVRSIGLGLGDDLDGTRLADVEPFKQGLHQVPDGYTSQRWIDLYQGQEVGVTLSSRFSRKSMETLEILNKEYAVLRVDEQIDAPAIGLRATNRYWVDPVDGFIVQSEQQLTSQLRVKIVQLTPDRRHAR
;
A
#
# COMPACT_ATOMS: atom_id res chain seq x y z
N MET A 1 12.59 -37.54 -7.10
CA MET A 1 11.44 -36.60 -7.00
C MET A 1 11.83 -35.48 -6.04
N LEU A 2 12.50 -34.42 -6.52
CA LEU A 2 12.77 -33.24 -5.69
C LEU A 2 11.54 -32.33 -5.76
N CYS A 3 10.63 -32.46 -4.78
CA CYS A 3 9.64 -31.41 -4.53
C CYS A 3 10.36 -30.24 -3.88
N GLY A 4 10.82 -29.29 -4.70
CA GLY A 4 11.21 -27.97 -4.25
C GLY A 4 9.96 -27.20 -3.81
N CYS A 5 9.42 -27.52 -2.64
CA CYS A 5 8.41 -26.69 -1.99
C CYS A 5 9.09 -25.37 -1.62
N ASN A 6 9.00 -24.39 -2.51
CA ASN A 6 9.44 -23.05 -2.21
C ASN A 6 8.52 -22.53 -1.09
N PRO A 7 9.01 -22.29 0.15
CA PRO A 7 8.16 -21.83 1.26
C PRO A 7 7.48 -20.50 0.96
N LEU A 8 7.96 -19.77 -0.05
CA LEU A 8 7.37 -18.56 -0.60
C LEU A 8 5.99 -18.77 -1.27
N MET A 9 5.71 -19.96 -1.83
CA MET A 9 4.37 -20.28 -2.38
C MET A 9 3.34 -20.54 -1.28
N VAL A 10 3.75 -21.09 -0.14
CA VAL A 10 2.86 -21.39 0.98
C VAL A 10 2.48 -20.11 1.74
N ALA A 11 3.33 -19.09 1.71
CA ALA A 11 3.08 -17.81 2.38
C ALA A 11 1.96 -16.95 1.74
N SER A 12 1.57 -17.25 0.49
CA SER A 12 0.49 -16.56 -0.22
C SER A 12 -0.62 -17.55 -0.54
N LEU A 13 -1.47 -17.86 0.43
CA LEU A 13 -2.55 -18.83 0.26
C LEU A 13 -3.70 -18.34 -0.64
N THR A 14 -3.69 -17.09 -1.11
CA THR A 14 -4.78 -16.54 -1.91
C THR A 14 -4.28 -15.65 -3.05
N ASN A 15 -4.44 -16.15 -4.27
CA ASN A 15 -4.18 -15.40 -5.51
C ASN A 15 -5.02 -14.12 -5.54
N LEU A 16 -4.48 -13.02 -6.08
CA LEU A 16 -5.29 -11.90 -6.55
C LEU A 16 -6.18 -12.43 -7.69
N LYS A 17 -7.48 -12.59 -7.42
CA LYS A 17 -8.44 -13.09 -8.42
C LYS A 17 -8.99 -11.92 -9.22
N SER A 18 -8.74 -11.91 -10.53
CA SER A 18 -9.39 -10.97 -11.45
C SER A 18 -10.85 -11.38 -11.65
N ALA A 19 -11.78 -10.46 -11.46
CA ALA A 19 -13.20 -10.71 -11.66
C ALA A 19 -13.73 -9.98 -12.90
N VAL A 20 -14.46 -10.71 -13.76
CA VAL A 20 -15.14 -10.15 -14.94
C VAL A 20 -16.33 -9.25 -14.54
N ALA A 21 -16.76 -9.31 -13.26
CA ALA A 21 -17.94 -8.63 -12.74
C ALA A 21 -17.69 -7.71 -11.52
N GLY A 22 -16.46 -7.22 -11.32
CA GLY A 22 -16.08 -6.37 -10.17
C GLY A 22 -15.43 -7.18 -9.04
N PRO A 23 -14.64 -6.55 -8.15
CA PRO A 23 -13.73 -7.26 -7.25
C PRO A 23 -14.52 -8.15 -6.27
N ASP A 24 -14.33 -9.47 -6.36
CA ASP A 24 -14.75 -10.38 -5.29
C ASP A 24 -14.07 -9.93 -3.99
N GLU A 25 -14.87 -9.58 -3.00
CA GLU A 25 -14.37 -9.20 -1.69
C GLU A 25 -13.75 -10.44 -1.03
N LEU A 26 -12.43 -10.43 -0.88
CA LEU A 26 -11.73 -11.53 -0.24
C LEU A 26 -11.89 -11.42 1.28
N ASP A 27 -12.70 -12.29 1.87
CA ASP A 27 -12.77 -12.44 3.33
C ASP A 27 -11.58 -13.26 3.83
N VAL A 28 -10.68 -12.59 4.56
CA VAL A 28 -9.51 -13.19 5.19
C VAL A 28 -9.78 -13.31 6.68
N THR A 29 -9.70 -14.52 7.21
CA THR A 29 -9.92 -14.79 8.65
C THR A 29 -8.63 -14.68 9.45
N ALA A 30 -8.75 -14.37 10.75
CA ALA A 30 -7.60 -14.34 11.65
C ALA A 30 -6.86 -15.69 11.72
N ALA A 31 -7.58 -16.81 11.62
CA ALA A 31 -7.01 -18.15 11.64
C ALA A 31 -6.11 -18.42 10.41
N GLN A 32 -6.52 -17.97 9.23
CA GLN A 32 -5.72 -18.11 8.00
C GLN A 32 -4.44 -17.27 8.05
N VAL A 33 -4.50 -16.08 8.66
CA VAL A 33 -3.33 -15.21 8.82
C VAL A 33 -2.34 -15.79 9.83
N ALA A 34 -2.83 -16.36 10.93
CA ALA A 34 -2.01 -16.87 12.04
C ALA A 34 -1.13 -18.08 11.66
N ASP A 35 -1.49 -18.83 10.62
CA ASP A 35 -0.75 -20.02 10.18
C ASP A 35 0.51 -19.68 9.34
N VAL A 36 0.67 -18.40 8.97
CA VAL A 36 1.76 -17.94 8.11
C VAL A 36 2.80 -17.16 8.91
N ARG A 37 4.08 -17.54 8.79
CA ARG A 37 5.20 -16.97 9.54
C ARG A 37 5.64 -15.57 9.11
N TYR A 38 5.12 -15.05 8.01
CA TYR A 38 5.55 -13.79 7.41
C TYR A 38 4.47 -12.71 7.60
N PRO A 39 4.85 -11.43 7.73
CA PRO A 39 3.90 -10.33 7.70
C PRO A 39 3.08 -10.35 6.42
N GLN A 40 1.78 -10.06 6.56
CA GLN A 40 0.81 -10.10 5.48
C GLN A 40 -0.01 -8.82 5.42
N LEU A 41 -0.42 -8.47 4.21
CA LEU A 41 -1.41 -7.43 3.96
C LEU A 41 -2.51 -7.95 3.02
N LYS A 42 -3.72 -7.40 3.16
CA LYS A 42 -4.79 -7.51 2.15
C LYS A 42 -4.63 -6.32 1.20
N LEU A 43 -4.58 -6.62 -0.09
CA LEU A 43 -4.58 -5.64 -1.17
C LEU A 43 -5.87 -5.77 -1.96
N THR A 44 -6.55 -4.64 -2.16
CA THR A 44 -7.70 -4.53 -3.06
C THR A 44 -7.37 -3.52 -4.15
N THR A 45 -7.60 -3.91 -5.40
CA THR A 45 -7.45 -3.10 -6.61
C THR A 45 -8.80 -3.05 -7.35
N PRO A 46 -8.94 -2.28 -8.45
CA PRO A 46 -10.17 -2.30 -9.24
C PRO A 46 -10.43 -3.67 -9.89
N SER A 47 -9.38 -4.46 -10.11
CA SER A 47 -9.44 -5.78 -10.75
C SER A 47 -9.72 -6.93 -9.78
N GLY A 48 -9.46 -6.77 -8.48
CA GLY A 48 -9.69 -7.84 -7.51
C GLY A 48 -9.07 -7.57 -6.13
N SER A 49 -9.21 -8.55 -5.23
CA SER A 49 -8.56 -8.55 -3.91
C SER A 49 -7.68 -9.79 -3.70
N GLY A 50 -6.62 -9.66 -2.92
CA GLY A 50 -5.66 -10.72 -2.64
C GLY A 50 -4.84 -10.45 -1.38
N VAL A 51 -4.12 -11.48 -0.89
CA VAL A 51 -3.16 -11.35 0.21
C VAL A 51 -1.75 -11.32 -0.36
N LEU A 52 -0.93 -10.38 0.12
CA LEU A 52 0.48 -10.32 -0.19
C LEU A 52 1.28 -10.62 1.08
N ALA A 53 2.37 -11.37 0.92
CA ALA A 53 3.33 -11.63 1.99
C ALA A 53 4.58 -10.78 1.80
N LEU A 54 5.16 -10.31 2.91
CA LEU A 54 6.46 -9.65 2.90
C LEU A 54 7.56 -10.68 2.66
N VAL A 55 8.22 -10.62 1.49
CA VAL A 55 9.25 -11.60 1.11
C VAL A 55 10.68 -11.08 1.30
N ARG A 56 10.84 -9.76 1.38
CA ARG A 56 12.14 -9.11 1.49
C ARG A 56 12.01 -7.67 1.99
N GLU A 57 13.04 -7.22 2.68
CA GLU A 57 13.26 -5.83 3.04
C GLU A 57 14.67 -5.40 2.62
N ARG A 58 14.81 -4.12 2.24
CA ARG A 58 16.10 -3.47 1.98
C ARG A 58 16.05 -2.06 2.55
N GLY A 59 16.57 -1.90 3.77
CA GLY A 59 16.37 -0.66 4.54
C GLY A 59 14.89 -0.48 4.87
N ASP A 60 14.33 0.64 4.43
CA ASP A 60 12.92 1.04 4.53
C ASP A 60 12.06 0.53 3.36
N LEU A 61 12.65 -0.08 2.34
CA LEU A 61 11.92 -0.64 1.20
C LEU A 61 11.44 -2.07 1.49
N GLN A 62 10.13 -2.26 1.45
CA GLN A 62 9.46 -3.55 1.67
C GLN A 62 8.98 -4.13 0.34
N PHE A 63 9.15 -5.44 0.16
CA PHE A 63 8.73 -6.19 -1.03
C PHE A 63 7.58 -7.13 -0.68
N TRP A 64 6.38 -6.76 -1.10
CA TRP A 64 5.15 -7.53 -0.87
C TRP A 64 4.76 -8.27 -2.14
N VAL A 65 4.56 -9.58 -2.03
CA VAL A 65 4.35 -10.44 -3.20
C VAL A 65 3.12 -11.32 -3.00
N ALA A 66 2.28 -11.39 -4.03
CA ALA A 66 1.18 -12.35 -4.15
C ALA A 66 1.65 -13.58 -4.94
N SER A 67 0.97 -14.71 -4.74
CA SER A 67 1.21 -15.98 -5.44
C SER A 67 1.05 -15.88 -6.95
N GLY A 68 0.20 -14.95 -7.43
CA GLY A 68 0.01 -14.63 -8.84
C GLY A 68 1.15 -13.81 -9.47
N LYS A 69 2.30 -13.66 -8.78
CA LYS A 69 3.47 -12.86 -9.16
C LYS A 69 3.24 -11.34 -9.17
N GLN A 70 2.11 -10.86 -8.67
CA GLN A 70 1.93 -9.44 -8.44
C GLN A 70 2.84 -8.97 -7.31
N VAL A 71 3.39 -7.77 -7.49
CA VAL A 71 4.34 -7.18 -6.54
C VAL A 71 3.90 -5.77 -6.19
N LEU A 72 3.97 -5.43 -4.90
CA LEU A 72 3.84 -4.09 -4.38
C LEU A 72 5.08 -3.77 -3.55
N LEU A 73 5.77 -2.68 -3.89
CA LEU A 73 6.85 -2.15 -3.06
C LEU A 73 6.31 -0.99 -2.25
N MET A 74 6.66 -0.96 -0.97
CA MET A 74 6.25 0.11 -0.06
C MET A 74 7.43 0.66 0.73
N ARG A 75 7.31 1.94 1.13
CA ARG A 75 8.16 2.60 2.12
C ARG A 75 7.25 3.32 3.11
N ASP A 76 7.37 3.00 4.39
CA ASP A 76 6.63 3.69 5.47
C ASP A 76 5.11 3.82 5.18
N GLY A 77 4.53 2.76 4.60
CA GLY A 77 3.11 2.68 4.22
C GLY A 77 2.72 3.38 2.90
N LEU A 78 3.63 4.10 2.23
CA LEU A 78 3.43 4.60 0.88
C LEU A 78 3.78 3.53 -0.16
N ALA A 79 2.90 3.28 -1.11
CA ALA A 79 3.20 2.46 -2.28
C ALA A 79 4.13 3.21 -3.24
N VAL A 80 5.30 2.62 -3.55
CA VAL A 80 6.34 3.26 -4.37
C VAL A 80 6.57 2.59 -5.72
N ARG A 81 6.05 1.36 -5.91
CA ARG A 81 6.05 0.64 -7.19
C ARG A 81 5.02 -0.48 -7.17
N SER A 82 4.37 -0.73 -8.30
CA SER A 82 3.53 -1.90 -8.54
C SER A 82 4.00 -2.68 -9.76
N ILE A 83 3.74 -3.99 -9.78
CA ILE A 83 3.98 -4.85 -10.94
C ILE A 83 2.81 -5.83 -11.05
N GLY A 84 2.10 -5.79 -12.19
CA GLY A 84 0.98 -6.68 -12.49
C GLY A 84 -0.29 -6.37 -11.70
N LEU A 85 -0.42 -5.15 -11.14
CA LEU A 85 -1.60 -4.73 -10.39
C LEU A 85 -2.54 -3.86 -11.23
N GLY A 86 -1.97 -2.93 -12.01
CA GLY A 86 -2.70 -2.19 -13.03
C GLY A 86 -2.81 -3.07 -14.28
N LEU A 87 -3.97 -3.06 -14.96
CA LEU A 87 -4.18 -3.76 -16.24
C LEU A 87 -3.37 -3.09 -17.37
N GLY A 88 -2.05 -3.02 -17.22
CA GLY A 88 -1.14 -2.24 -18.05
C GLY A 88 -0.82 -0.83 -17.51
N ASP A 89 -1.38 -0.41 -16.38
CA ASP A 89 -1.17 0.93 -15.79
C ASP A 89 -0.55 0.82 -14.38
N ASP A 90 0.65 0.22 -14.32
CA ASP A 90 1.42 0.08 -13.09
C ASP A 90 2.28 1.32 -12.82
N LEU A 91 2.46 1.63 -11.53
CA LEU A 91 3.43 2.59 -11.04
C LEU A 91 4.83 1.95 -11.13
N ASP A 92 5.67 2.40 -12.07
CA ASP A 92 6.99 1.81 -12.29
C ASP A 92 8.03 2.27 -11.26
N GLY A 93 7.86 3.49 -10.72
CA GLY A 93 8.74 4.01 -9.70
C GLY A 93 8.20 5.24 -9.00
N THR A 94 8.70 5.49 -7.79
CA THR A 94 8.49 6.73 -7.04
C THR A 94 9.82 7.18 -6.47
N ARG A 95 10.18 8.43 -6.76
CA ARG A 95 11.30 9.12 -6.13
C ARG A 95 10.76 10.14 -5.15
N LEU A 96 11.22 10.05 -3.91
CA LEU A 96 10.80 10.90 -2.80
C LEU A 96 11.73 12.11 -2.67
N ALA A 97 11.23 13.21 -2.12
CA ALA A 97 12.08 14.31 -1.71
C ALA A 97 12.89 13.94 -0.45
N ASP A 98 13.94 14.71 -0.13
CA ASP A 98 14.76 14.44 1.07
C ASP A 98 13.94 14.53 2.37
N VAL A 99 13.00 15.48 2.41
CA VAL A 99 12.05 15.68 3.51
C VAL A 99 10.69 15.08 3.12
N GLU A 100 10.56 13.78 3.29
CA GLU A 100 9.34 13.05 2.96
C GLU A 100 8.43 12.84 4.18
N PRO A 101 7.14 13.23 4.14
CA PRO A 101 6.20 13.09 5.26
C PRO A 101 6.00 11.66 5.77
N PHE A 102 6.10 10.66 4.88
CA PHE A 102 5.99 9.26 5.29
C PHE A 102 7.18 8.82 6.16
N LYS A 103 8.39 9.33 5.87
CA LYS A 103 9.60 8.98 6.60
C LYS A 103 9.63 9.54 8.02
N GLN A 104 9.08 10.74 8.23
CA GLN A 104 8.92 11.33 9.57
C GLN A 104 7.76 10.71 10.37
N GLY A 105 6.85 10.00 9.70
CA GLY A 105 5.61 9.49 10.30
C GLY A 105 4.47 10.50 10.16
N LEU A 106 3.38 10.09 9.51
CA LEU A 106 2.24 10.97 9.22
C LEU A 106 1.55 11.53 10.47
N HIS A 107 1.67 10.83 11.61
CA HIS A 107 1.14 11.28 12.89
C HIS A 107 1.82 12.53 13.46
N GLN A 108 2.99 12.93 12.92
CA GLN A 108 3.74 14.13 13.34
C GLN A 108 3.55 15.30 12.36
N VAL A 109 2.95 15.04 11.20
CA VAL A 109 2.78 16.02 10.13
C VAL A 109 1.71 17.05 10.52
N PRO A 110 1.99 18.37 10.47
CA PRO A 110 0.99 19.39 10.76
C PRO A 110 -0.08 19.47 9.67
N ASP A 111 -1.25 19.99 10.02
CA ASP A 111 -2.32 20.22 9.06
C ASP A 111 -1.88 21.21 7.97
N GLY A 112 -2.24 20.93 6.72
CA GLY A 112 -1.87 21.75 5.57
C GLY A 112 -0.44 21.55 5.06
N TYR A 113 0.34 20.63 5.64
CA TYR A 113 1.69 20.29 5.17
C TYR A 113 1.67 19.93 3.68
N THR A 114 2.71 20.32 2.95
CA THR A 114 2.85 20.04 1.53
C THR A 114 4.14 19.31 1.24
N SER A 115 4.10 18.37 0.30
CA SER A 115 5.30 17.71 -0.22
C SER A 115 5.20 17.55 -1.74
N GLN A 116 6.31 17.13 -2.33
CA GLN A 116 6.36 16.74 -3.72
C GLN A 116 7.11 15.41 -3.85
N ARG A 117 6.63 14.56 -4.75
CA ARG A 117 7.32 13.35 -5.20
C ARG A 117 7.27 13.25 -6.71
N TRP A 118 8.09 12.37 -7.27
CA TRP A 118 8.12 12.10 -8.70
C TRP A 118 7.75 10.65 -8.96
N ILE A 119 6.92 10.41 -9.95
CA ILE A 119 6.49 9.07 -10.34
C ILE A 119 6.87 8.77 -11.78
N ASP A 120 7.13 7.49 -12.03
CA ASP A 120 7.40 6.93 -13.36
C ASP A 120 6.31 5.91 -13.68
N LEU A 121 5.78 5.93 -14.92
CA LEU A 121 4.66 5.09 -15.35
C LEU A 121 5.05 4.10 -16.46
N TYR A 122 4.49 2.89 -16.41
CA TYR A 122 4.90 1.77 -17.28
C TYR A 122 4.53 1.95 -18.77
N GLN A 123 3.46 2.69 -19.12
CA GLN A 123 3.06 2.92 -20.53
C GLN A 123 3.89 3.98 -21.29
N GLY A 124 5.15 4.19 -20.90
CA GLY A 124 6.21 4.39 -21.88
C GLY A 124 6.71 5.81 -22.19
N GLN A 125 6.20 6.89 -21.61
CA GLN A 125 6.81 8.23 -21.81
C GLN A 125 6.79 9.19 -20.62
N GLU A 126 6.13 8.84 -19.52
CA GLU A 126 5.95 9.75 -18.39
C GLU A 126 6.89 9.34 -17.24
N VAL A 127 8.12 9.81 -17.36
CA VAL A 127 9.18 9.67 -16.34
C VAL A 127 9.31 11.00 -15.62
N GLY A 128 9.42 10.96 -14.30
CA GLY A 128 9.60 12.15 -13.49
C GLY A 128 8.36 13.05 -13.43
N VAL A 129 7.16 12.48 -13.53
CA VAL A 129 5.92 13.25 -13.35
C VAL A 129 5.90 13.80 -11.94
N THR A 130 5.82 15.12 -11.81
CA THR A 130 5.75 15.77 -10.51
C THR A 130 4.35 15.63 -9.92
N LEU A 131 4.27 15.07 -8.73
CA LEU A 131 3.06 14.93 -7.94
C LEU A 131 3.18 15.81 -6.71
N SER A 132 2.28 16.78 -6.59
CA SER A 132 2.20 17.67 -5.42
C SER A 132 1.16 17.14 -4.45
N SER A 133 1.51 17.14 -3.17
CA SER A 133 0.66 16.64 -2.09
C SER A 133 0.34 17.76 -1.10
N ARG A 134 -0.90 17.76 -0.60
CA ARG A 134 -1.32 18.55 0.56
C ARG A 134 -2.01 17.64 1.58
N PHE A 135 -1.46 17.58 2.79
CA PHE A 135 -1.95 16.73 3.86
C PHE A 135 -2.94 17.48 4.75
N SER A 136 -3.94 16.77 5.25
CA SER A 136 -4.84 17.27 6.28
C SER A 136 -5.09 16.23 7.36
N ARG A 137 -4.96 16.66 8.62
CA ARG A 137 -5.28 15.81 9.78
C ARG A 137 -6.79 15.80 10.00
N LYS A 138 -7.31 14.63 10.29
CA LYS A 138 -8.72 14.41 10.62
C LYS A 138 -8.85 13.92 12.07
N SER A 139 -10.06 13.54 12.44
CA SER A 139 -10.36 12.99 13.77
C SER A 139 -9.73 11.60 13.96
N MET A 140 -9.69 11.19 15.23
CA MET A 140 -9.49 9.78 15.58
C MET A 140 -10.68 8.95 15.09
N GLU A 141 -10.40 7.75 14.62
CA GLU A 141 -11.35 6.75 14.17
C GLU A 141 -11.01 5.39 14.80
N THR A 142 -12.02 4.53 14.96
CA THR A 142 -11.80 3.13 15.35
C THR A 142 -11.98 2.26 14.12
N LEU A 143 -10.94 1.52 13.76
CA LEU A 143 -11.00 0.49 12.72
C LEU A 143 -11.07 -0.89 13.36
N GLU A 144 -11.85 -1.79 12.76
CA GLU A 144 -11.84 -3.21 13.09
C GLU A 144 -11.11 -3.99 11.98
N ILE A 145 -10.01 -4.65 12.33
CA ILE A 145 -9.24 -5.49 11.41
C ILE A 145 -9.02 -6.84 12.10
N LEU A 146 -9.52 -7.92 11.52
CA LEU A 146 -9.42 -9.28 12.06
C LEU A 146 -9.90 -9.39 13.52
N ASN A 147 -11.07 -8.81 13.81
CA ASN A 147 -11.69 -8.75 15.14
C ASN A 147 -10.82 -8.05 16.21
N LYS A 148 -9.94 -7.14 15.78
CA LYS A 148 -9.16 -6.28 16.66
C LYS A 148 -9.48 -4.82 16.34
N GLU A 149 -9.72 -4.06 17.38
CA GLU A 149 -9.94 -2.62 17.28
C GLU A 149 -8.61 -1.86 17.27
N TYR A 150 -8.51 -0.87 16.39
CA TYR A 150 -7.39 0.04 16.26
C TYR A 150 -7.90 1.48 16.36
N ALA A 151 -7.47 2.20 17.39
CA ALA A 151 -7.70 3.65 17.49
C ALA A 151 -6.64 4.37 16.65
N VAL A 152 -7.06 5.03 15.58
CA VAL A 152 -6.18 5.56 14.54
C VAL A 152 -6.47 7.02 14.22
N LEU A 153 -5.44 7.78 13.94
CA LEU A 153 -5.55 9.11 13.35
C LEU A 153 -5.74 8.96 11.84
N ARG A 154 -6.81 9.53 11.29
CA ARG A 154 -6.94 9.64 9.83
C ARG A 154 -6.18 10.87 9.31
N VAL A 155 -5.36 10.64 8.28
CA VAL A 155 -4.65 11.68 7.53
C VAL A 155 -5.05 11.55 6.05
N ASP A 156 -5.58 12.63 5.49
CA ASP A 156 -5.92 12.69 4.06
C ASP A 156 -4.80 13.41 3.30
N GLU A 157 -4.38 12.87 2.16
CA GLU A 157 -3.44 13.49 1.22
C GLU A 157 -4.19 13.83 -0.07
N GLN A 158 -4.32 15.11 -0.38
CA GLN A 158 -4.78 15.55 -1.70
C GLN A 158 -3.57 15.55 -2.64
N ILE A 159 -3.65 14.78 -3.71
CA ILE A 159 -2.60 14.68 -4.73
C ILE A 159 -3.04 15.35 -6.02
N ASP A 160 -2.09 15.99 -6.70
CA ASP A 160 -2.29 16.65 -7.97
C ASP A 160 -1.05 16.49 -8.86
N ALA A 161 -1.24 15.96 -10.07
CA ALA A 161 -0.24 15.85 -11.12
C ALA A 161 -0.89 16.25 -12.46
N PRO A 162 -0.94 17.56 -12.77
CA PRO A 162 -1.65 18.09 -13.93
C PRO A 162 -1.18 17.53 -15.28
N ALA A 163 0.12 17.21 -15.39
CA ALA A 163 0.73 16.70 -16.61
C ALA A 163 0.05 15.43 -17.13
N ILE A 164 -0.56 14.65 -16.23
CA ILE A 164 -1.21 13.37 -16.52
C ILE A 164 -2.70 13.37 -16.13
N GLY A 165 -3.25 14.55 -15.81
CA GLY A 165 -4.63 14.70 -15.37
C GLY A 165 -4.98 13.97 -14.07
N LEU A 166 -3.99 13.58 -13.27
CA LEU A 166 -4.21 12.85 -12.02
C LEU A 166 -4.51 13.83 -10.88
N ARG A 167 -5.72 13.71 -10.33
CA ARG A 167 -6.13 14.40 -9.10
C ARG A 167 -6.95 13.46 -8.24
N ALA A 168 -6.54 13.29 -6.98
CA ALA A 168 -7.21 12.36 -6.08
C ALA A 168 -7.02 12.73 -4.61
N THR A 169 -7.75 12.05 -3.75
CA THR A 169 -7.49 12.03 -2.31
C THR A 169 -7.11 10.62 -1.90
N ASN A 170 -5.93 10.51 -1.30
CA ASN A 170 -5.46 9.33 -0.60
C ASN A 170 -5.81 9.48 0.89
N ARG A 171 -6.01 8.34 1.56
CA ARG A 171 -6.36 8.28 2.98
C ARG A 171 -5.45 7.32 3.69
N TYR A 172 -4.98 7.71 4.86
CA TYR A 172 -4.08 6.92 5.68
C TYR A 172 -4.64 6.86 7.10
N TRP A 173 -4.78 5.65 7.63
CA TRP A 173 -5.16 5.42 9.02
C TRP A 173 -3.91 5.04 9.79
N VAL A 174 -3.48 5.96 10.63
CA VAL A 174 -2.16 6.01 11.23
C VAL A 174 -2.30 5.75 12.72
N ASP A 175 -1.52 4.83 13.26
CA ASP A 175 -1.39 4.67 14.71
C ASP A 175 -0.83 5.99 15.29
N PRO A 176 -1.52 6.64 16.25
CA PRO A 176 -1.10 7.94 16.77
C PRO A 176 0.13 7.85 17.67
N VAL A 177 0.52 6.65 18.12
CA VAL A 177 1.63 6.43 19.04
C VAL A 177 2.95 6.31 18.29
N ASP A 178 2.96 5.54 17.20
CA ASP A 178 4.19 5.15 16.49
C ASP A 178 4.12 5.41 14.98
N GLY A 179 3.08 6.07 14.48
CA GLY A 179 2.98 6.42 13.07
C GLY A 179 2.76 5.27 12.11
N PHE A 180 2.57 4.04 12.59
CA PHE A 180 2.36 2.90 11.72
C PHE A 180 1.04 3.02 10.95
N ILE A 181 1.09 2.89 9.62
CA ILE A 181 -0.10 2.96 8.77
C ILE A 181 -0.77 1.58 8.73
N VAL A 182 -1.84 1.40 9.49
CA VAL A 182 -2.57 0.12 9.57
C VAL A 182 -3.45 -0.12 8.34
N GLN A 183 -3.93 0.95 7.71
CA GLN A 183 -4.72 0.91 6.50
C GLN A 183 -4.41 2.14 5.64
N SER A 184 -4.47 1.99 4.32
CA SER A 184 -4.46 3.11 3.39
C SER A 184 -5.30 2.88 2.15
N GLU A 185 -5.78 3.98 1.56
CA GLU A 185 -6.38 4.06 0.23
C GLU A 185 -5.53 5.01 -0.61
N GLN A 186 -4.91 4.51 -1.69
CA GLN A 186 -3.93 5.26 -2.47
C GLN A 186 -4.26 5.18 -3.96
N GLN A 187 -4.28 6.34 -4.63
CA GLN A 187 -4.32 6.44 -6.09
C GLN A 187 -2.87 6.44 -6.59
N LEU A 188 -2.44 5.34 -7.22
CA LEU A 188 -1.06 5.15 -7.68
C LEU A 188 -0.84 5.72 -9.08
N THR A 189 -1.83 5.56 -9.95
CA THR A 189 -1.85 6.04 -11.34
C THR A 189 -3.23 6.61 -11.68
N SER A 190 -3.51 6.97 -12.93
CA SER A 190 -4.85 7.44 -13.32
C SER A 190 -5.93 6.35 -13.20
N GLN A 191 -5.57 5.06 -13.35
CA GLN A 191 -6.52 3.95 -13.33
C GLN A 191 -6.34 2.99 -12.15
N LEU A 192 -5.21 3.06 -11.43
CA LEU A 192 -4.91 2.16 -10.33
C LEU A 192 -5.11 2.83 -8.96
N ARG A 193 -6.24 2.53 -8.33
CA ARG A 193 -6.47 2.77 -6.90
C ARG A 193 -6.28 1.49 -6.11
N VAL A 194 -5.53 1.56 -5.02
CA VAL A 194 -5.31 0.44 -4.11
C VAL A 194 -5.86 0.74 -2.73
N LYS A 195 -6.44 -0.27 -2.08
CA LYS A 195 -6.67 -0.28 -0.64
C LYS A 195 -5.77 -1.34 -0.02
N ILE A 196 -5.01 -0.95 0.99
CA ILE A 196 -4.02 -1.79 1.67
C ILE A 196 -4.42 -1.87 3.13
N VAL A 197 -4.55 -3.09 3.66
CA VAL A 197 -4.85 -3.35 5.07
C VAL A 197 -3.78 -4.27 5.64
N GLN A 198 -3.09 -3.83 6.71
CA GLN A 198 -2.10 -4.66 7.40
C GLN A 198 -2.81 -5.75 8.19
N LEU A 199 -2.63 -7.01 7.79
CA LEU A 199 -3.24 -8.17 8.46
C LEU A 199 -2.38 -8.67 9.62
N THR A 200 -1.06 -8.51 9.49
CA THR A 200 -0.09 -8.76 10.55
C THR A 200 0.72 -7.47 10.76
N PRO A 201 0.48 -6.71 11.83
CA PRO A 201 1.18 -5.45 12.04
C PRO A 201 2.66 -5.72 12.36
N ASP A 202 3.52 -5.59 11.36
CA ASP A 202 4.97 -5.59 11.51
C ASP A 202 5.46 -4.16 11.72
N ARG A 203 5.62 -3.79 12.99
CA ARG A 203 5.90 -2.41 13.42
C ARG A 203 7.39 -2.05 13.42
N ARG A 204 8.26 -2.85 12.79
CA ARG A 204 9.71 -2.58 12.73
C ARG A 204 10.07 -1.27 12.04
N HIS A 205 9.18 -0.73 11.21
CA HIS A 205 9.33 0.55 10.51
C HIS A 205 8.45 1.68 11.07
N ALA A 206 7.84 1.48 12.24
CA ALA A 206 7.16 2.56 12.95
C ALA A 206 8.14 3.69 13.33
N ARG A 207 7.64 4.89 13.60
CA ARG A 207 8.38 6.15 13.79
C ARG A 207 8.06 6.82 15.11
#